data_AF-A0A319CLB2-F1
#
_entry.id   AF-A0A319CLB2-F1
#
_cell.length_a   1.000
_cell.length_b   1.000
_cell.length_c   1.000
_cell.angle_alpha   90.00
_cell.angle_beta   90.00
_cell.angle_gamma   90.00
#
_symmetry.space_group_name_H-M   'P 1'
#
loop_
_entity.id
_entity.type
_entity.pdbx_description
1 polymer ?
#
loop_
_entity_poly.entity_id
_entity_poly.type
_entity_poly.pdbx_seq_one_letter_code
_entity_poly.pdbx_strand_id
1 'polypeptide(L)'
;MESPDPSTLRLCATGDRGVWQVGADKILKEYPSDDALCTEGAVMRLLAQDPEFPAPRVLHEWVGSNGRFFILEERLRGETLQDAWLRLSQPQKRAIAAQVGQVRQRLRRLTSPCIQSVGGGACYLPYEWGFRTRAQGPLGSDADLRAAIRSYLTGLLDRELPDQILENLMARMPASGPYILTHGDLHINNIMVDADGRLVGIIDWEYAAYYPI
;
A
#
# COMPACT_ATOMS: atom_id res chain seq x y z
N MET A 1 30.73 3.99 8.99
CA MET A 1 29.95 2.83 8.47
C MET A 1 30.43 2.58 7.06
N GLU A 2 31.03 1.42 6.80
CA GLU A 2 31.34 1.00 5.44
C GLU A 2 30.06 0.87 4.62
N SER A 3 30.10 1.31 3.37
CA SER A 3 29.01 1.07 2.42
C SER A 3 28.85 -0.44 2.23
N PRO A 4 27.63 -1.00 2.21
CA PRO A 4 27.42 -2.41 1.91
C PRO A 4 28.12 -2.78 0.60
N ASP A 5 28.82 -3.92 0.58
CA ASP A 5 29.41 -4.48 -0.64
C ASP A 5 28.30 -4.65 -1.69
N PRO A 6 28.48 -4.14 -2.94
CA PRO A 6 27.50 -4.27 -4.01
C PRO A 6 27.10 -5.72 -4.33
N SER A 7 27.89 -6.69 -3.87
CA SER A 7 27.66 -8.14 -4.01
C SER A 7 26.79 -8.75 -2.91
N THR A 8 26.27 -7.93 -1.98
CA THR A 8 25.51 -8.43 -0.83
C THR A 8 24.04 -8.64 -1.15
N LEU A 9 23.53 -9.83 -0.82
CA LEU A 9 22.10 -10.13 -0.76
C LEU A 9 21.73 -10.37 0.70
N ARG A 10 20.81 -9.57 1.25
CA ARG A 10 20.36 -9.72 2.65
C ARG A 10 18.85 -9.88 2.70
N LEU A 11 18.39 -10.99 3.27
CA LEU A 11 16.98 -11.21 3.54
C LEU A 11 16.50 -10.25 4.65
N CYS A 12 15.47 -9.47 4.35
CA CYS A 12 14.86 -8.49 5.26
C CYS A 12 13.56 -9.03 5.89
N ALA A 13 12.75 -9.75 5.11
CA ALA A 13 11.50 -10.36 5.56
C ALA A 13 11.19 -11.62 4.74
N THR A 14 10.53 -12.62 5.35
CA THR A 14 10.20 -13.91 4.72
C THR A 14 8.87 -14.47 5.21
N GLY A 15 8.16 -15.16 4.32
CA GLY A 15 6.84 -15.77 4.49
C GLY A 15 6.39 -16.45 3.19
N ASP A 16 5.15 -16.22 2.76
CA ASP A 16 4.70 -16.51 1.38
C ASP A 16 5.38 -15.60 0.34
N ARG A 17 5.91 -14.46 0.82
CA ARG A 17 6.64 -13.42 0.11
C ARG A 17 8.05 -13.29 0.64
N GLY A 18 8.93 -12.67 -0.14
CA GLY A 18 10.28 -12.37 0.30
C GLY A 18 10.70 -10.95 -0.06
N VAL A 19 11.49 -10.35 0.82
CA VAL A 19 12.09 -9.03 0.61
C VAL A 19 13.58 -9.13 0.86
N TRP A 20 14.39 -8.76 -0.12
CA TRP A 20 15.84 -8.77 -0.05
C TRP A 20 16.39 -7.37 -0.33
N GLN A 21 17.33 -6.95 0.49
CA GLN A 21 18.26 -5.90 0.11
C GLN A 21 19.27 -6.46 -0.89
N VAL A 22 19.43 -5.78 -2.02
CA VAL A 22 20.40 -6.10 -3.06
C VAL A 22 21.42 -4.97 -3.14
N GLY A 23 22.65 -5.25 -2.75
CA GLY A 23 23.71 -4.24 -2.61
C GLY A 23 23.34 -3.14 -1.61
N ALA A 24 23.75 -1.91 -1.90
CA ALA A 24 23.57 -0.78 -1.00
C ALA A 24 22.28 0.01 -1.25
N ASP A 25 21.66 -0.13 -2.42
CA ASP A 25 20.72 0.86 -2.96
C ASP A 25 19.46 0.26 -3.59
N LYS A 26 19.24 -1.06 -3.48
CA LYS A 26 18.08 -1.72 -4.08
C LYS A 26 17.35 -2.63 -3.10
N ILE A 27 16.04 -2.78 -3.34
CA ILE A 27 15.18 -3.77 -2.70
C ILE A 27 14.59 -4.64 -3.80
N LEU A 28 14.67 -5.95 -3.61
CA LEU A 28 13.99 -6.95 -4.40
C LEU A 28 12.83 -7.48 -3.57
N LYS A 29 11.62 -7.43 -4.11
CA LYS A 29 10.44 -8.06 -3.54
C LYS A 29 10.01 -9.23 -4.43
N GLU A 30 9.55 -10.30 -3.80
CA GLU A 30 9.02 -11.48 -4.45
C GLU A 30 7.63 -11.81 -3.91
N TYR A 31 6.72 -12.04 -4.85
CA TYR A 31 5.32 -12.37 -4.64
C TYR A 31 4.98 -13.69 -5.34
N PRO A 32 3.98 -14.46 -4.86
CA PRO A 32 3.35 -15.51 -5.66
C PRO A 32 2.86 -14.94 -7.02
N SER A 33 3.10 -15.61 -8.16
CA SER A 33 2.69 -15.04 -9.47
C SER A 33 1.19 -15.06 -9.72
N ASP A 34 0.46 -15.89 -8.99
CA ASP A 34 -1.00 -15.92 -8.96
C ASP A 34 -1.59 -14.81 -8.10
N ASP A 35 -0.75 -13.97 -7.46
CA ASP A 35 -1.15 -12.70 -6.87
C ASP A 35 -1.48 -11.70 -8.00
N ALA A 36 -2.62 -11.95 -8.68
CA ALA A 36 -3.19 -11.13 -9.75
C ALA A 36 -3.55 -9.71 -9.28
N LEU A 37 -3.27 -9.39 -8.02
CA LEU A 37 -3.53 -8.13 -7.34
C LEU A 37 -2.25 -7.35 -7.06
N CYS A 38 -1.08 -7.88 -7.47
CA CYS A 38 0.18 -7.15 -7.33
C CYS A 38 0.20 -5.93 -8.26
N THR A 39 -0.43 -4.85 -7.80
CA THR A 39 -0.47 -3.55 -8.49
C THR A 39 0.58 -2.59 -7.97
N GLU A 40 1.43 -3.01 -7.05
CA GLU A 40 2.46 -2.16 -6.42
C GLU A 40 3.32 -1.46 -7.49
N GLY A 41 3.80 -2.20 -8.49
CA GLY A 41 4.58 -1.64 -9.58
C GLY A 41 3.80 -0.59 -10.40
N ALA A 42 2.51 -0.83 -10.64
CA ALA A 42 1.64 0.12 -11.35
C ALA A 42 1.38 1.39 -10.52
N VAL A 43 1.16 1.25 -9.22
CA VAL A 43 1.01 2.36 -8.27
C VAL A 43 2.28 3.21 -8.28
N MET A 44 3.44 2.60 -8.07
CA MET A 44 4.70 3.34 -8.02
C MET A 44 5.02 4.07 -9.34
N ARG A 45 4.68 3.48 -10.50
CA ARG A 45 4.80 4.16 -11.80
C ARG A 45 3.85 5.35 -11.94
N LEU A 46 2.62 5.24 -11.44
CA LEU A 46 1.68 6.36 -11.40
C LEU A 46 2.22 7.49 -10.52
N LEU A 47 2.72 7.15 -9.32
CA LEU A 47 3.29 8.11 -8.39
C LEU A 47 4.55 8.80 -8.95
N ALA A 48 5.37 8.07 -9.71
CA ALA A 48 6.57 8.60 -10.35
C ALA A 48 6.29 9.67 -11.43
N GLN A 49 5.03 9.88 -11.84
CA GLN A 49 4.65 11.01 -12.68
C GLN A 49 4.80 12.36 -11.97
N ASP A 50 4.78 12.36 -10.63
CA ASP A 50 5.22 13.48 -9.79
C ASP A 50 6.66 13.21 -9.34
N PRO A 51 7.68 13.89 -9.91
CA PRO A 51 9.09 13.60 -9.62
C PRO A 51 9.50 13.83 -8.17
N GLU A 52 8.71 14.63 -7.44
CA GLU A 52 8.91 14.94 -6.02
C GLU A 52 8.12 14.00 -5.10
N PHE A 53 7.32 13.08 -5.65
CA PHE A 53 6.55 12.15 -4.84
C PHE A 53 7.51 11.20 -4.11
N PRO A 54 7.45 11.12 -2.77
CA PRO A 54 8.47 10.42 -2.00
C PRO A 54 8.09 8.94 -1.87
N ALA A 55 8.26 8.18 -2.95
CA ALA A 55 8.07 6.73 -3.03
C ALA A 55 9.27 6.08 -3.74
N PRO A 56 9.57 4.79 -3.50
CA PRO A 56 10.55 4.05 -4.28
C PRO A 56 10.24 4.10 -5.78
N ARG A 57 11.28 4.13 -6.61
CA ARG A 57 11.12 3.95 -8.06
C ARG A 57 11.30 2.49 -8.42
N VAL A 58 10.38 1.98 -9.23
CA VAL A 58 10.50 0.67 -9.86
C VAL A 58 11.64 0.73 -10.89
N LEU A 59 12.63 -0.14 -10.72
CA LEU A 59 13.74 -0.32 -11.65
C LEU A 59 13.43 -1.42 -12.66
N HIS A 60 12.84 -2.53 -12.20
CA HIS A 60 12.46 -3.65 -13.05
C HIS A 60 11.33 -4.47 -12.42
N GLU A 61 10.52 -5.11 -13.24
CA GLU A 61 9.55 -6.13 -12.80
C GLU A 61 9.55 -7.31 -13.78
N TRP A 62 9.36 -8.52 -13.27
CA TRP A 62 9.30 -9.71 -14.11
C TRP A 62 8.60 -10.87 -13.41
N VAL A 63 8.12 -11.83 -14.19
CA VAL A 63 7.69 -13.14 -13.70
C VAL A 63 8.83 -14.12 -13.91
N GLY A 64 9.34 -14.71 -12.83
CA GLY A 64 10.37 -15.73 -12.88
C GLY A 64 9.84 -17.04 -13.47
N SER A 65 10.75 -17.88 -13.95
CA SER A 65 10.42 -19.22 -14.46
C SER A 65 9.77 -20.15 -13.42
N ASN A 66 9.90 -19.80 -12.15
CA ASN A 66 9.26 -20.46 -11.01
C ASN A 66 7.79 -20.04 -10.80
N GLY A 67 7.23 -19.18 -11.67
CA GLY A 67 5.90 -18.63 -11.47
C GLY A 67 5.82 -17.77 -10.22
N ARG A 68 6.81 -16.91 -9.98
CA ARG A 68 6.78 -15.88 -8.94
C ARG A 68 7.02 -14.52 -9.57
N PHE A 69 6.34 -13.50 -9.06
CA PHE A 69 6.45 -12.13 -9.54
C PHE A 69 7.49 -11.38 -8.72
N PHE A 70 8.34 -10.60 -9.38
CA PHE A 70 9.44 -9.88 -8.76
C PHE A 70 9.35 -8.40 -9.10
N ILE A 71 9.61 -7.56 -8.10
CA ILE A 71 9.82 -6.11 -8.25
C ILE A 71 11.21 -5.78 -7.73
N LEU A 72 12.05 -5.17 -8.56
CA LEU A 72 13.28 -4.53 -8.15
C LEU A 72 13.05 -3.02 -8.09
N GLU A 73 13.30 -2.41 -6.95
CA GLU A 73 13.06 -0.99 -6.69
C GLU A 73 14.26 -0.31 -6.00
N GLU A 74 14.27 1.02 -6.04
CA GLU A 74 15.22 1.83 -5.28
C GLU A 74 15.03 1.63 -3.78
N ARG A 75 16.13 1.43 -3.05
CA ARG A 75 16.13 1.47 -1.59
C ARG A 75 16.18 2.92 -1.10
N LEU A 76 15.16 3.34 -0.36
CA LEU A 76 15.20 4.62 0.33
C LEU A 76 16.27 4.62 1.43
N ARG A 77 17.12 5.65 1.45
CA ARG A 77 18.18 5.80 2.45
C ARG A 77 17.61 6.37 3.74
N GLY A 78 17.55 5.55 4.77
CA GLY A 78 17.02 5.92 6.07
C GLY A 78 16.63 4.69 6.88
N GLU A 79 15.84 4.92 7.92
CA GLU A 79 15.22 3.88 8.73
C GLU A 79 13.71 4.14 8.84
N THR A 80 12.97 3.16 9.35
CA THR A 80 11.53 3.33 9.55
C THR A 80 11.25 4.37 10.64
N LEU A 81 10.11 5.04 10.56
CA LEU A 81 9.67 5.96 11.58
C LEU A 81 9.48 5.26 12.93
N GLN A 82 9.10 3.98 12.93
CA GLN A 82 9.06 3.13 14.12
C GLN A 82 10.42 3.07 14.82
N ASP A 83 11.48 2.73 14.08
CA ASP A 83 12.84 2.59 14.63
C ASP A 83 13.39 3.94 15.12
N ALA A 84 13.10 5.01 14.39
CA ALA A 84 13.50 6.36 14.76
C ALA A 84 12.68 6.97 15.91
N TRP A 85 11.46 6.46 16.18
CA TRP A 85 10.44 7.17 16.95
C TRP A 85 10.89 7.66 18.33
N LEU A 86 11.66 6.83 19.04
CA LEU A 86 12.14 7.13 20.39
C LEU A 86 13.27 8.17 20.40
N ARG A 87 14.01 8.32 19.30
CA ARG A 87 15.12 9.26 19.16
C ARG A 87 14.68 10.63 18.63
N LEU A 88 13.51 10.70 18.01
CA LEU A 88 12.98 11.94 17.43
C LEU A 88 12.43 12.89 18.50
N SER A 89 12.83 14.16 18.39
CA SER A 89 12.27 15.26 19.16
C SER A 89 10.82 15.56 18.75
N GLN A 90 10.07 16.24 19.63
CA GLN A 90 8.70 16.64 19.31
C GLN A 90 8.58 17.55 18.07
N PRO A 91 9.47 18.54 17.85
CA PRO A 91 9.48 19.31 16.60
C PRO A 91 9.66 18.43 15.35
N GLN A 92 10.57 17.44 15.39
CA GLN A 92 10.77 16.52 14.26
C GLN A 92 9.52 15.68 14.00
N LYS A 93 8.89 15.12 15.04
CA LYS A 93 7.64 14.36 14.90
C LYS A 93 6.54 15.18 14.24
N ARG A 94 6.39 16.45 14.64
CA ARG A 94 5.44 17.38 14.02
C ARG A 94 5.78 17.68 12.55
N ALA A 95 7.06 17.86 12.25
CA ALA A 95 7.51 18.10 10.87
C ALA A 95 7.22 16.88 9.98
N ILE A 96 7.51 15.66 10.43
CA ILE A 96 7.21 14.42 9.71
C ILE A 96 5.70 14.28 9.49
N ALA A 97 4.89 14.52 10.53
CA ALA A 97 3.43 14.48 10.39
C ALA A 97 2.92 15.49 9.34
N ALA A 98 3.49 16.70 9.29
CA ALA A 98 3.16 17.69 8.28
C ALA A 98 3.58 17.23 6.86
N GLN A 99 4.77 16.65 6.70
CA GLN A 99 5.24 16.10 5.42
C GLN A 99 4.36 14.94 4.94
N VAL A 100 3.99 13.99 5.81
CA VAL A 100 3.05 12.90 5.48
C VAL A 100 1.68 13.48 5.10
N GLY A 101 1.23 14.53 5.79
CA GLY A 101 0.01 15.27 5.43
C GLY A 101 0.07 15.85 4.01
N GLN A 102 1.21 16.38 3.58
CA GLN A 102 1.42 16.87 2.21
C GLN A 102 1.39 15.73 1.18
N VAL A 103 2.01 14.59 1.48
CA VAL A 103 1.94 13.40 0.60
C VAL A 103 0.48 12.95 0.43
N ARG A 104 -0.29 12.92 1.51
CA ARG A 104 -1.73 12.60 1.45
C ARG A 104 -2.53 13.61 0.63
N GLN A 105 -2.16 14.89 0.66
CA GLN A 105 -2.79 15.89 -0.21
C GLN A 105 -2.47 15.69 -1.69
N ARG A 106 -1.25 15.20 -2.03
CA ARG A 106 -0.89 14.82 -3.40
C ARG A 106 -1.71 13.62 -3.87
N LEU A 107 -1.81 12.56 -3.04
CA LEU A 107 -2.62 11.37 -3.32
C LEU A 107 -4.10 11.69 -3.58
N ARG A 108 -4.67 12.63 -2.82
CA ARG A 108 -6.06 13.11 -2.98
C ARG A 108 -6.40 13.69 -4.35
N ARG A 109 -5.39 14.07 -5.14
CA ARG A 109 -5.57 14.58 -6.51
C ARG A 109 -5.76 13.45 -7.53
N LEU A 110 -5.37 12.23 -7.16
CA LEU A 110 -5.51 11.04 -7.99
C LEU A 110 -6.86 10.42 -7.68
N THR A 111 -7.82 10.59 -8.58
CA THR A 111 -9.21 10.17 -8.39
C THR A 111 -9.60 9.05 -9.35
N SER A 112 -10.67 8.35 -9.00
CA SER A 112 -11.30 7.32 -9.81
C SER A 112 -12.83 7.43 -9.71
N PRO A 113 -13.59 7.01 -10.74
CA PRO A 113 -15.05 6.96 -10.68
C PRO A 113 -15.58 5.83 -9.79
N CYS A 114 -14.75 4.86 -9.39
CA CYS A 114 -15.12 3.67 -8.64
C CYS A 114 -14.01 3.19 -7.71
N ILE A 115 -14.32 2.25 -6.81
CA ILE A 115 -13.32 1.50 -6.03
C ILE A 115 -12.64 0.53 -6.96
N GLN A 116 -11.33 0.67 -7.17
CA GLN A 116 -10.55 -0.20 -8.05
C GLN A 116 -9.06 -0.06 -7.79
N SER A 117 -8.28 -1.04 -8.26
CA SER A 117 -6.83 -0.91 -8.32
C SER A 117 -6.39 0.14 -9.36
N VAL A 118 -5.12 0.55 -9.32
CA VAL A 118 -4.56 1.49 -10.31
C VAL A 118 -4.64 0.94 -11.75
N GLY A 119 -4.69 -0.39 -11.92
CA GLY A 119 -4.89 -1.04 -13.21
C GLY A 119 -6.35 -1.11 -13.67
N GLY A 120 -7.30 -0.56 -12.91
CA GLY A 120 -8.74 -0.64 -13.20
C GLY A 120 -9.40 -1.97 -12.83
N GLY A 121 -8.71 -2.80 -12.05
CA GLY A 121 -9.16 -4.13 -11.65
C GLY A 121 -9.66 -4.18 -10.20
N ALA A 122 -9.84 -5.42 -9.72
CA ALA A 122 -10.14 -5.68 -8.32
C ALA A 122 -9.00 -5.22 -7.40
N CYS A 123 -9.33 -4.85 -6.17
CA CYS A 123 -8.39 -4.53 -5.10
C CYS A 123 -8.84 -5.17 -3.79
N TYR A 124 -7.93 -5.22 -2.81
CA TYR A 124 -8.30 -5.56 -1.44
C TYR A 124 -9.21 -4.47 -0.87
N LEU A 125 -10.18 -4.84 -0.03
CA LEU A 125 -11.06 -3.84 0.56
C LEU A 125 -10.49 -3.34 1.90
N PRO A 126 -10.59 -2.04 2.24
CA PRO A 126 -9.88 -1.45 3.38
C PRO A 126 -10.23 -2.03 4.76
N TYR A 127 -11.39 -2.69 4.88
CA TYR A 127 -11.89 -3.29 6.11
C TYR A 127 -11.46 -4.76 6.30
N GLU A 128 -10.64 -5.29 5.39
CA GLU A 128 -10.16 -6.66 5.39
C GLU A 128 -8.86 -6.84 6.21
N TRP A 129 -8.57 -5.92 7.14
CA TRP A 129 -7.37 -5.88 8.01
C TRP A 129 -6.86 -7.28 8.41
N GLY A 130 -5.90 -7.79 7.63
CA GLY A 130 -5.17 -9.02 7.93
C GLY A 130 -5.79 -10.33 7.46
N PHE A 131 -6.97 -10.35 6.85
CA PHE A 131 -7.61 -11.62 6.44
C PHE A 131 -7.32 -12.05 5.00
N ARG A 132 -6.65 -11.19 4.20
CA ARG A 132 -6.35 -11.44 2.77
C ARG A 132 -7.53 -12.11 2.05
N THR A 133 -8.72 -11.57 2.28
CA THR A 133 -9.90 -12.07 1.59
C THR A 133 -9.85 -11.71 0.12
N ARG A 134 -10.70 -12.39 -0.64
CA ARG A 134 -10.80 -12.29 -2.10
C ARG A 134 -10.97 -10.83 -2.52
N ALA A 135 -10.02 -10.31 -3.29
CA ALA A 135 -10.16 -8.98 -3.88
C ALA A 135 -11.45 -8.82 -4.66
N GLN A 136 -11.96 -7.59 -4.64
CA GLN A 136 -13.24 -7.25 -5.20
C GLN A 136 -13.14 -5.98 -6.03
N GLY A 137 -14.12 -5.79 -6.90
CA GLY A 137 -14.23 -4.63 -7.76
C GLY A 137 -13.82 -4.89 -9.21
N PRO A 138 -13.90 -3.85 -10.06
CA PRO A 138 -14.24 -2.47 -9.71
C PRO A 138 -15.66 -2.30 -9.13
N LEU A 139 -15.84 -1.45 -8.11
CA LEU A 139 -17.14 -1.18 -7.47
C LEU A 139 -17.56 0.25 -7.75
N GLY A 140 -18.54 0.44 -8.65
CA GLY A 140 -18.95 1.76 -9.15
C GLY A 140 -20.21 2.33 -8.53
N SER A 141 -20.89 1.56 -7.68
CA SER A 141 -22.15 1.96 -7.06
C SER A 141 -22.27 1.52 -5.60
N ASP A 142 -23.16 2.15 -4.86
CA ASP A 142 -23.52 1.73 -3.50
C ASP A 142 -24.08 0.30 -3.48
N ALA A 143 -24.70 -0.17 -4.57
CA ALA A 143 -25.17 -1.54 -4.70
C ALA A 143 -24.01 -2.54 -4.83
N ASP A 144 -22.97 -2.19 -5.59
CA ASP A 144 -21.76 -3.02 -5.71
C ASP A 144 -21.02 -3.10 -4.37
N LEU A 145 -20.87 -1.96 -3.69
CA LEU A 145 -20.27 -1.89 -2.36
C LEU A 145 -21.07 -2.69 -1.33
N ARG A 146 -22.41 -2.59 -1.37
CA ARG A 146 -23.32 -3.40 -0.54
C ARG A 146 -23.10 -4.89 -0.75
N ALA A 147 -23.05 -5.32 -2.01
CA ALA A 147 -22.84 -6.73 -2.36
C ALA A 147 -21.48 -7.22 -1.87
N ALA A 148 -20.45 -6.39 -2.04
CA ALA A 148 -19.08 -6.68 -1.61
C ALA A 148 -18.95 -6.87 -0.10
N ILE A 149 -19.53 -5.96 0.68
CA ILE A 149 -19.58 -6.02 2.14
C ILE A 149 -20.37 -7.24 2.61
N ARG A 150 -21.53 -7.52 1.99
CA ARG A 150 -22.32 -8.70 2.32
C ARG A 150 -21.53 -9.97 2.09
N SER A 151 -20.90 -10.10 0.92
CA SER A 151 -20.10 -11.27 0.57
C SER A 151 -18.95 -11.48 1.56
N TYR A 152 -18.23 -10.40 1.91
CA TYR A 152 -17.15 -10.45 2.89
C TYR A 152 -17.64 -10.92 4.27
N LEU A 153 -18.66 -10.27 4.82
CA LEU A 153 -19.15 -10.55 6.16
C LEU A 153 -19.85 -11.92 6.26
N THR A 154 -20.53 -12.37 5.21
CA THR A 154 -21.10 -13.72 5.16
C THR A 154 -20.00 -14.78 5.16
N GLY A 155 -18.91 -14.56 4.42
CA GLY A 155 -17.74 -15.44 4.46
C GLY A 155 -17.04 -15.43 5.82
N LEU A 156 -16.87 -14.25 6.42
CA LEU A 156 -16.22 -14.09 7.72
C LEU A 156 -17.00 -14.77 8.86
N LEU A 157 -18.33 -14.66 8.83
CA LEU A 157 -19.21 -15.18 9.88
C LEU A 157 -19.72 -16.60 9.60
N ASP A 158 -19.39 -17.17 8.44
CA ASP A 158 -19.91 -18.44 7.92
C ASP A 158 -21.44 -18.54 8.05
N ARG A 159 -22.14 -17.44 7.76
CA ARG A 159 -23.61 -17.35 7.84
C ARG A 159 -24.17 -16.20 7.02
N GLU A 160 -25.43 -16.32 6.64
CA GLU A 160 -26.15 -15.21 6.03
C GLU A 160 -26.30 -14.03 6.99
N LEU A 161 -26.10 -12.83 6.46
CA LEU A 161 -26.35 -11.59 7.17
C LEU A 161 -27.81 -11.15 7.01
N PRO A 162 -28.52 -10.85 8.12
CA PRO A 162 -29.79 -10.16 8.05
C PRO A 162 -29.65 -8.81 7.33
N ASP A 163 -30.59 -8.48 6.45
CA ASP A 163 -30.58 -7.24 5.68
C ASP A 163 -30.52 -6.00 6.57
N GLN A 164 -31.19 -6.04 7.71
CA GLN A 164 -31.19 -4.96 8.69
C GLN A 164 -29.79 -4.60 9.21
N ILE A 165 -28.86 -5.56 9.33
CA ILE A 165 -27.47 -5.29 9.74
C ILE A 165 -26.72 -4.56 8.63
N LEU A 166 -26.88 -5.02 7.39
CA LEU A 166 -26.22 -4.42 6.24
C LEU A 166 -26.76 -3.01 5.97
N GLU A 167 -28.07 -2.79 6.07
CA GLU A 167 -28.69 -1.47 5.96
C GLU A 167 -28.17 -0.52 7.04
N ASN A 168 -28.08 -1.00 8.28
CA ASN A 168 -27.53 -0.23 9.40
C ASN A 168 -26.06 0.15 9.18
N LEU A 169 -25.27 -0.76 8.62
CA LEU A 169 -23.86 -0.50 8.30
C LEU A 169 -23.75 0.53 7.19
N MET A 170 -24.48 0.35 6.09
CA MET A 170 -24.47 1.28 4.95
C MET A 170 -24.95 2.68 5.31
N ALA A 171 -25.98 2.80 6.16
CA ALA A 171 -26.48 4.09 6.63
C ALA A 171 -25.45 4.88 7.46
N ARG A 172 -24.39 4.22 7.96
CA ARG A 172 -23.30 4.83 8.73
C ARG A 172 -22.04 5.05 7.91
N MET A 173 -21.98 4.52 6.68
CA MET A 173 -20.82 4.72 5.83
C MET A 173 -20.84 6.13 5.22
N PRO A 174 -19.66 6.77 5.07
CA PRO A 174 -19.56 8.03 4.34
C PRO A 174 -19.99 7.83 2.88
N ALA A 175 -20.35 8.93 2.22
CA ALA A 175 -20.65 8.91 0.80
C ALA A 175 -19.48 8.28 0.02
N SER A 176 -19.80 7.42 -0.93
CA SER A 176 -18.80 6.60 -1.61
C SER A 176 -17.84 7.39 -2.51
N GLY A 177 -18.09 8.68 -2.79
CA GLY A 177 -17.25 9.48 -3.70
C GLY A 177 -16.85 10.86 -3.13
N PRO A 178 -15.72 11.43 -3.59
CA PRO A 178 -14.83 10.91 -4.63
C PRO A 178 -13.90 9.78 -4.13
N TYR A 179 -13.67 8.77 -4.97
CA TYR A 179 -12.68 7.73 -4.70
C TYR A 179 -11.30 8.26 -5.01
N ILE A 180 -10.39 8.15 -4.04
CA ILE A 180 -9.05 8.71 -4.13
C ILE A 180 -8.01 7.65 -3.86
N LEU A 181 -6.87 7.78 -4.54
CA LEU A 181 -5.75 6.88 -4.32
C LEU A 181 -5.33 6.96 -2.86
N THR A 182 -5.33 5.81 -2.20
CA THR A 182 -5.03 5.67 -0.78
C THR A 182 -4.07 4.51 -0.63
N HIS A 183 -3.08 4.65 0.26
CA HIS A 183 -2.02 3.65 0.44
C HIS A 183 -2.52 2.28 0.90
N GLY A 184 -3.63 2.23 1.65
CA GLY A 184 -4.20 0.98 2.19
C GLY A 184 -3.50 0.41 3.43
N ASP A 185 -2.25 0.78 3.68
CA ASP A 185 -1.44 0.27 4.81
C ASP A 185 -0.44 1.32 5.35
N LEU A 186 -0.90 2.56 5.53
CA LEU A 186 -0.03 3.65 5.97
C LEU A 186 0.14 3.64 7.50
N HIS A 187 1.26 3.10 7.97
CA HIS A 187 1.68 3.15 9.37
C HIS A 187 3.19 3.43 9.50
N ILE A 188 3.66 3.57 10.74
CA ILE A 188 5.02 4.02 11.06
C ILE A 188 6.15 3.08 10.61
N ASN A 189 5.86 1.83 10.22
CA ASN A 189 6.88 0.97 9.59
C ASN A 189 7.03 1.26 8.09
N ASN A 190 6.00 1.81 7.46
CA ASN A 190 5.96 2.13 6.03
C ASN A 190 6.35 3.59 5.74
N ILE A 191 6.75 4.34 6.77
CA ILE A 191 7.27 5.71 6.65
C ILE A 191 8.77 5.67 6.90
N MET A 192 9.55 6.15 5.94
CA MET A 192 11.02 6.20 6.00
C MET A 192 11.50 7.62 6.33
N VAL A 193 12.47 7.74 7.23
CA VAL A 193 13.08 9.02 7.63
C VAL A 193 14.61 8.98 7.56
N ASP A 194 15.22 10.14 7.30
CA ASP A 194 16.67 10.32 7.38
C ASP A 194 17.15 10.54 8.84
N ALA A 195 18.48 10.65 9.00
CA ALA A 195 19.11 10.89 10.30
C ALA A 195 18.71 12.23 10.96
N ASP A 196 18.27 13.21 10.16
CA ASP A 196 17.79 14.51 10.64
C ASP A 196 16.30 14.48 11.03
N GLY A 197 15.62 13.35 10.83
CA GLY A 197 14.19 13.20 11.08
C GLY A 197 13.34 13.88 10.03
N ARG A 198 13.78 13.90 8.76
CA ARG A 198 12.97 14.32 7.61
C ARG A 198 12.42 13.10 6.89
N LEU A 199 11.19 13.20 6.38
CA LEU A 199 10.59 12.19 5.50
C LEU A 199 11.46 12.00 4.25
N VAL A 200 11.91 10.77 4.00
CA VAL A 200 12.58 10.39 2.73
C VAL A 200 11.65 9.61 1.80
N GLY A 201 10.62 8.96 2.34
CA GLY A 201 9.53 8.42 1.56
C GLY A 201 8.64 7.43 2.27
N ILE A 202 7.69 6.92 1.52
CA ILE A 202 6.69 5.95 1.96
C ILE A 202 6.86 4.70 1.09
N ILE A 203 6.91 3.54 1.72
CA ILE A 203 7.16 2.25 1.09
C ILE A 203 5.93 1.34 1.24
N ASP A 204 5.94 0.22 0.53
CA ASP A 204 4.94 -0.85 0.65
C ASP A 204 3.54 -0.47 0.13
N TRP A 205 3.49 -0.18 -1.17
CA TRP A 205 2.30 0.32 -1.86
C TRP A 205 1.37 -0.79 -2.37
N GLU A 206 1.54 -2.02 -1.89
CA GLU A 206 0.82 -3.18 -2.42
C GLU A 206 -0.69 -3.14 -2.19
N TYR A 207 -1.15 -2.50 -1.11
CA TYR A 207 -2.58 -2.33 -0.80
C TYR A 207 -3.18 -1.04 -1.36
N ALA A 208 -2.41 -0.31 -2.16
CA ALA A 208 -2.84 0.98 -2.65
C ALA A 208 -3.87 0.84 -3.78
N ALA A 209 -5.01 1.48 -3.59
CA ALA A 209 -6.09 1.51 -4.55
C ALA A 209 -6.95 2.77 -4.37
N TYR A 210 -7.95 2.95 -5.21
CA TYR A 210 -8.92 4.03 -5.06
C TYR A 210 -9.99 3.63 -4.06
N TYR A 211 -10.09 4.35 -2.93
CA TYR A 211 -11.05 4.09 -1.86
C TYR A 211 -11.85 5.35 -1.51
N PRO A 212 -13.03 5.22 -0.88
CA PRO A 212 -13.71 6.35 -0.24
C PRO A 212 -12.92 6.83 1.00
N ILE A 213 -12.92 8.13 1.29
CA ILE A 213 -12.35 8.75 2.51
C ILE A 213 -13.41 9.53 3.27
#